data_AF-A0A975LES8-F1
#
_entry.id   AF-A0A975LES8-F1
#
_cell.length_a   1.000
_cell.length_b   1.000
_cell.length_c   1.000
_cell.angle_alpha   90.00
_cell.angle_beta   90.00
_cell.angle_gamma   90.00
#
_symmetry.space_group_name_H-M   'P 1'
#
loop_
_entity.id
_entity.type
_entity.pdbx_description
1 polymer ?
#
loop_
_entity_poly.entity_id
_entity_poly.type
_entity_poly.pdbx_seq_one_letter_code
_entity_poly.pdbx_strand_id
1 'polypeptide(L)'
;MRKYNRRILTALVVAYKKGIINRKPLNKWLDFSEIYYHTMKYVSYFIIFSFIFVILDDKINRYDESIYFGKYFIQESKILSGLIIGIIAFNLYRLIKYYIQVYTVIKAMKQYKATEDDVEILNKVTFKIHV
;
A
#
# COMPACT_ATOMS: atom_id res chain seq x y z
N MET A 1 1.08 6.94 5.68
CA MET A 1 1.73 5.64 5.99
C MET A 1 3.23 5.88 6.14
N ARG A 2 3.82 5.69 7.33
CA ARG A 2 5.29 5.72 7.49
C ARG A 2 5.92 4.76 6.47
N LYS A 3 7.00 5.19 5.80
CA LYS A 3 7.74 4.36 4.82
C LYS A 3 8.39 3.19 5.56
N TYR A 4 7.71 2.05 5.65
CA TYR A 4 8.37 0.80 6.04
C TYR A 4 9.20 0.31 4.86
N ASN A 5 10.52 0.43 4.97
CA ASN A 5 11.46 -0.19 4.04
C ASN A 5 11.48 -1.71 4.26
N ARG A 6 11.87 -2.48 3.23
CA ARG A 6 12.03 -3.94 3.28
C ARG A 6 12.81 -4.38 4.52
N ARG A 7 13.93 -3.73 4.84
CA ARG A 7 14.75 -4.03 6.03
C ARG A 7 13.96 -3.94 7.34
N ILE A 8 13.11 -2.92 7.48
CA ILE A 8 12.30 -2.70 8.69
C ILE A 8 11.19 -3.76 8.78
N LEU A 9 10.55 -4.10 7.66
CA LEU A 9 9.53 -5.16 7.63
C LEU A 9 10.13 -6.53 7.97
N THR A 10 11.30 -6.84 7.40
CA THR A 10 12.03 -8.06 7.73
C THR A 10 12.42 -8.08 9.21
N ALA A 11 12.95 -6.98 9.75
CA ALA A 11 13.30 -6.89 11.16
C ALA A 11 12.09 -7.08 12.09
N LEU A 12 10.93 -6.50 11.75
CA LEU A 12 9.68 -6.71 12.47
C LEU A 12 9.25 -8.19 12.46
N VAL A 13 9.35 -8.85 11.32
CA VAL A 13 9.03 -10.28 11.20
C VAL A 13 10.00 -11.13 12.03
N VAL A 14 11.30 -10.84 11.97
CA VAL A 14 12.32 -11.53 12.78
C VAL A 14 12.03 -11.32 14.26
N ALA A 15 11.81 -10.09 14.71
CA ALA A 15 11.48 -9.78 16.10
C ALA A 15 10.23 -10.53 16.57
N TYR A 16 9.20 -10.64 15.74
CA TYR A 16 8.01 -11.44 16.05
C TYR A 16 8.31 -12.94 16.12
N LYS A 17 9.09 -13.49 15.17
CA LYS A 17 9.46 -14.91 15.17
C LYS A 17 10.33 -15.29 16.36
N LYS A 18 11.16 -14.36 16.82
CA LYS A 18 11.92 -14.43 18.07
C LYS A 18 11.10 -14.08 19.31
N GLY A 19 9.78 -13.86 19.14
CA GLY A 19 8.79 -13.42 20.13
C GLY A 19 9.17 -12.21 20.99
N ILE A 20 10.08 -11.36 20.52
CA ILE A 20 10.43 -10.07 21.12
C ILE A 20 9.22 -9.12 21.08
N ILE A 21 8.38 -9.24 20.04
CA ILE A 21 7.18 -8.42 19.85
C ILE A 21 5.95 -9.28 19.58
N ASN A 22 4.76 -8.74 19.86
CA ASN A 22 3.48 -9.36 19.51
C ASN A 22 3.24 -9.31 17.98
N ARG A 23 2.34 -10.17 17.48
CA ARG A 23 1.87 -10.23 16.09
C ARG A 23 1.05 -9.00 15.67
N LYS A 24 0.39 -8.31 16.61
CA LYS A 24 -0.49 -7.14 16.35
C LYS A 24 0.03 -6.17 15.27
N PRO A 25 1.29 -5.66 15.31
CA PRO A 25 1.82 -4.76 14.27
C PRO A 25 1.95 -5.37 12.87
N LEU A 26 1.96 -6.70 12.75
CA LEU A 26 2.06 -7.43 11.48
C LEU A 26 0.69 -7.80 10.90
N ASN A 27 -0.38 -7.78 11.69
CA ASN A 27 -1.71 -8.23 11.25
C ASN A 27 -2.22 -7.46 10.03
N LYS A 28 -1.97 -6.16 9.93
CA LYS A 28 -2.31 -5.35 8.75
C LYS A 28 -1.73 -5.82 7.40
N TRP A 29 -0.74 -6.72 7.42
CA TRP A 29 -0.13 -7.34 6.24
C TRP A 29 -0.32 -8.86 6.20
N LEU A 30 -0.89 -9.47 7.25
CA LEU A 30 -1.10 -10.91 7.38
C LEU A 30 -2.59 -11.29 7.38
N ASP A 31 -3.47 -10.36 7.74
CA ASP A 31 -4.91 -10.54 7.76
C ASP A 31 -5.46 -10.38 6.34
N PHE A 32 -6.07 -11.45 5.84
CA PHE A 32 -6.66 -11.49 4.51
C PHE A 32 -7.84 -10.51 4.38
N SER A 33 -8.61 -10.31 5.45
CA SER A 33 -9.75 -9.39 5.44
C SER A 33 -9.28 -7.94 5.25
N GLU A 34 -8.19 -7.55 5.91
CA GLU A 34 -7.62 -6.21 5.81
C GLU A 34 -6.95 -5.98 4.43
N ILE A 35 -6.27 -7.00 3.90
CA ILE A 35 -5.74 -6.98 2.53
C ILE A 35 -6.87 -6.81 1.52
N TYR A 36 -7.95 -7.58 1.66
CA TYR A 36 -9.11 -7.51 0.78
C TYR A 36 -9.79 -6.14 0.86
N TYR A 37 -9.99 -5.60 2.06
CA TYR A 37 -10.55 -4.26 2.26
C TYR A 37 -9.72 -3.18 1.56
N HIS A 38 -8.39 -3.21 1.73
CA HIS A 38 -7.51 -2.27 1.04
C HIS A 38 -7.57 -2.43 -0.48
N THR A 39 -7.60 -3.67 -0.97
CA THR A 39 -7.74 -3.98 -2.39
C THR A 39 -9.03 -3.37 -2.95
N MET A 40 -10.17 -3.69 -2.34
CA MET A 40 -11.48 -3.22 -2.77
C MET A 40 -11.59 -1.70 -2.71
N LYS A 41 -11.00 -1.07 -1.69
CA LYS A 41 -10.94 0.39 -1.61
C LYS A 41 -10.27 1.01 -2.83
N TYR A 42 -9.08 0.56 -3.22
CA TYR A 42 -8.39 1.14 -4.38
C TYR A 42 -9.02 0.74 -5.72
N VAL A 43 -9.59 -0.47 -5.83
CA VAL A 43 -10.34 -0.90 -7.02
C VAL A 43 -11.61 -0.06 -7.19
N SER A 44 -12.35 0.21 -6.12
CA SER A 44 -13.54 1.07 -6.18
C SER A 44 -13.19 2.49 -6.64
N TYR A 45 -12.07 3.06 -6.17
CA TYR A 45 -11.59 4.34 -6.67
C TYR A 45 -11.23 4.27 -8.15
N PHE A 46 -10.55 3.20 -8.60
CA PHE A 46 -10.24 3.02 -10.01
C PHE A 46 -11.51 3.03 -10.87
N ILE A 47 -12.53 2.27 -10.48
CA ILE A 47 -13.82 2.21 -11.18
C ILE A 47 -14.50 3.58 -11.21
N ILE A 48 -14.57 4.28 -10.07
CA ILE A 48 -15.20 5.60 -9.98
C ILE A 48 -14.48 6.61 -10.87
N PHE A 49 -13.14 6.66 -10.83
CA PHE A 49 -12.36 7.59 -11.66
C PHE A 49 -12.42 7.24 -13.14
N SER A 50 -12.45 5.97 -13.51
CA SER A 50 -12.68 5.55 -14.89
C SER A 50 -14.08 5.94 -15.38
N PHE A 51 -15.11 5.83 -14.54
CA PHE A 51 -16.46 6.24 -14.89
C PHE A 51 -16.59 7.77 -15.06
N ILE A 52 -15.98 8.52 -14.13
CA ILE A 52 -15.86 9.98 -14.24
C ILE A 52 -15.12 10.37 -15.51
N PHE A 53 -14.04 9.67 -15.85
CA PHE A 53 -13.29 9.91 -17.08
C PHE A 53 -14.18 9.77 -18.33
N VAL A 54 -14.95 8.67 -18.44
CA VAL A 54 -15.85 8.44 -19.59
C VAL A 54 -16.93 9.52 -19.70
N ILE A 55 -17.54 9.91 -18.57
CA ILE A 55 -18.57 10.97 -18.57
C ILE A 55 -17.98 12.33 -18.99
N LEU A 56 -16.78 12.64 -18.50
CA LEU A 56 -16.13 13.90 -18.79
C LEU A 56 -15.62 13.94 -20.23
N ASP A 57 -15.11 12.83 -20.77
CA ASP A 57 -14.63 12.76 -22.14
C ASP A 57 -15.75 13.09 -23.16
N ASP A 58 -16.96 12.54 -22.97
CA ASP A 58 -18.12 12.84 -23.83
C ASP A 58 -18.61 14.31 -23.70
N LYS A 59 -18.46 14.92 -22.52
CA LYS A 59 -18.83 16.33 -22.29
C LYS A 59 -17.78 17.31 -22.81
N ILE A 60 -16.50 17.00 -22.61
CA ILE A 60 -15.39 17.88 -22.97
C ILE A 60 -15.19 17.94 -24.48
N ASN A 61 -15.35 16.81 -25.19
CA ASN A 61 -15.27 16.80 -26.66
C ASN A 61 -16.30 17.72 -27.34
N ARG A 62 -17.34 18.17 -26.63
CA ARG A 62 -18.36 19.11 -27.16
C ARG A 62 -18.04 20.59 -26.90
N TYR A 63 -17.14 20.91 -25.98
CA TYR A 63 -16.83 22.28 -25.54
C TYR A 63 -15.32 22.49 -25.35
N ASP A 64 -14.48 21.84 -26.15
CA ASP A 64 -13.02 21.85 -26.00
C ASP A 64 -12.45 23.23 -26.36
N GLU A 65 -12.45 24.12 -25.37
CA GLU A 65 -11.76 25.41 -25.42
C GLU A 65 -10.25 25.20 -25.17
N SER A 66 -9.44 26.10 -25.72
CA SER A 66 -7.99 26.05 -25.60
C SER A 66 -7.51 27.10 -24.60
N ILE A 67 -6.78 26.66 -23.56
CA ILE A 67 -6.15 27.57 -22.60
C ILE A 67 -4.76 27.94 -23.11
N TYR A 68 -4.45 29.24 -23.06
CA TYR A 68 -3.11 29.75 -23.29
C TYR A 68 -2.25 29.62 -22.03
N PHE A 69 -1.20 28.80 -22.10
CA PHE A 69 -0.14 28.74 -21.08
C PHE A 69 1.19 29.17 -21.73
N GLY A 70 1.49 30.46 -21.71
CA GLY A 70 2.67 31.02 -22.39
C GLY A 70 2.58 30.89 -23.91
N LYS A 71 3.57 30.25 -24.56
CA LYS A 71 3.59 29.98 -26.03
C LYS A 71 2.99 28.62 -26.42
N TYR A 72 2.52 27.83 -25.46
CA TYR A 72 2.03 26.47 -25.71
C TYR A 72 0.51 26.44 -25.79
N PHE A 73 0.00 25.80 -26.84
CA PHE A 73 -1.42 25.50 -27.02
C PHE A 73 -1.75 24.19 -26.33
N ILE A 74 -2.51 24.26 -25.24
CA ILE A 74 -2.97 23.08 -24.52
C ILE A 74 -4.49 23.11 -24.47
N GLN A 75 -5.11 22.06 -25.00
CA GLN A 75 -6.56 21.85 -24.88
C GLN A 75 -6.93 21.58 -23.42
N GLU A 76 -8.01 22.16 -22.93
CA GLU A 76 -8.49 21.91 -21.56
C GLU A 76 -8.72 20.43 -21.29
N SER A 77 -9.24 19.72 -22.30
CA SER A 77 -9.37 18.25 -22.31
C SER A 77 -8.10 17.51 -21.94
N LYS A 78 -6.94 17.94 -22.44
CA LYS A 78 -5.63 17.30 -22.18
C LYS A 78 -5.16 17.53 -20.74
N ILE A 79 -5.45 18.70 -20.17
CA ILE A 79 -5.11 19.00 -18.78
C ILE A 79 -5.96 18.15 -17.84
N LEU A 80 -7.28 18.11 -18.09
CA LEU A 80 -8.23 17.44 -17.21
C LEU A 80 -8.09 15.91 -17.28
N SER A 81 -7.93 15.35 -18.49
CA SER A 81 -7.59 13.93 -18.68
C SER A 81 -6.25 13.58 -18.03
N GLY A 82 -5.23 14.42 -18.17
CA GLY A 82 -3.93 14.24 -17.51
C GLY A 82 -4.03 14.21 -15.98
N LEU A 83 -4.86 15.06 -15.39
CA LEU A 83 -5.11 15.09 -13.95
C LEU A 83 -5.79 13.78 -13.48
N ILE A 84 -6.82 13.33 -14.19
CA ILE A 84 -7.53 12.07 -13.86
C ILE A 84 -6.58 10.87 -13.98
N ILE A 85 -5.81 10.78 -15.07
CA ILE A 85 -4.79 9.74 -15.26
C ILE A 85 -3.76 9.79 -14.12
N GLY A 86 -3.32 10.98 -13.72
CA GLY A 86 -2.41 11.17 -12.59
C GLY A 86 -2.95 10.62 -11.28
N ILE A 87 -4.23 10.88 -10.98
CA ILE A 87 -4.91 10.34 -9.78
C ILE A 87 -5.00 8.82 -9.84
N ILE A 88 -5.36 8.26 -11.00
CA ILE A 88 -5.44 6.81 -11.22
C ILE A 88 -4.05 6.17 -11.00
N ALA A 89 -3.01 6.69 -11.66
CA ALA A 89 -1.64 6.20 -11.54
C ALA A 89 -1.13 6.28 -10.10
N PHE A 90 -1.45 7.35 -9.37
CA PHE A 90 -1.09 7.49 -7.97
C PHE A 90 -1.76 6.45 -7.07
N ASN A 91 -3.06 6.18 -7.26
CA ASN A 91 -3.77 5.16 -6.51
C ASN A 91 -3.24 3.76 -6.82
N LEU A 92 -2.95 3.46 -8.09
CA LEU A 92 -2.34 2.21 -8.51
C LEU A 92 -0.94 2.03 -7.89
N TYR A 93 -0.11 3.07 -7.91
CA TYR A 93 1.20 3.06 -7.26
C TYR A 93 1.09 2.74 -5.76
N ARG A 94 0.11 3.32 -5.05
CA ARG A 94 -0.12 3.04 -3.63
C ARG A 94 -0.54 1.59 -3.38
N LEU A 95 -1.41 1.04 -4.24
CA LEU A 95 -1.84 -0.35 -4.15
C LEU A 95 -0.68 -1.33 -4.40
N ILE A 96 0.09 -1.12 -5.47
CA ILE A 96 1.28 -1.93 -5.79
C ILE A 96 2.27 -1.89 -4.61
N LYS A 97 2.55 -0.71 -4.10
CA LYS A 97 3.45 -0.53 -2.95
C LYS A 97 2.95 -1.29 -1.71
N TYR A 98 1.65 -1.29 -1.45
CA TYR A 98 1.07 -2.07 -0.34
C TYR A 98 1.29 -3.57 -0.55
N TYR A 99 1.02 -4.11 -1.74
CA TYR A 99 1.24 -5.52 -2.04
C TYR A 99 2.71 -5.95 -1.95
N ILE A 100 3.64 -5.08 -2.35
CA ILE A 100 5.09 -5.35 -2.16
C ILE A 100 5.42 -5.51 -0.67
N GLN A 101 4.80 -4.74 0.22
CA GLN A 101 4.98 -4.87 1.66
C GLN A 101 4.38 -6.18 2.18
N VAL A 102 3.15 -6.50 1.77
CA VAL A 102 2.48 -7.77 2.10
C VAL A 102 3.34 -8.97 1.67
N TYR A 103 3.81 -8.97 0.42
CA TYR A 103 4.70 -10.00 -0.11
C TYR A 103 5.99 -10.12 0.70
N THR A 104 6.61 -8.99 1.05
CA THR A 104 7.84 -8.96 1.86
C THR A 104 7.61 -9.60 3.23
N VAL A 105 6.51 -9.27 3.90
CA VAL A 105 6.16 -9.81 5.21
C VAL A 105 5.88 -11.31 5.12
N ILE A 106 5.06 -11.75 4.17
CA ILE A 106 4.74 -13.18 3.98
C ILE A 106 6.00 -13.99 3.65
N LYS A 107 6.86 -13.47 2.77
CA LYS A 107 8.14 -14.12 2.42
C LYS A 107 9.06 -14.25 3.63
N ALA A 108 9.23 -13.17 4.40
CA ALA A 108 10.02 -13.22 5.62
C ALA A 108 9.43 -14.20 6.63
N MET A 109 8.10 -14.24 6.78
CA MET A 109 7.41 -15.15 7.69
C MET A 109 7.64 -16.64 7.35
N LYS A 110 7.80 -16.96 6.06
CA LYS A 110 8.16 -18.30 5.58
C LYS A 110 9.64 -18.63 5.79
N GLN A 111 10.51 -17.64 5.62
CA GLN A 111 11.97 -17.82 5.67
C GLN A 111 12.50 -17.97 7.10
N TYR A 112 11.94 -17.23 8.06
CA TYR A 112 12.38 -17.28 9.45
C TYR A 112 11.53 -18.26 10.27
N LYS A 113 12.18 -19.30 10.79
CA LYS A 113 11.62 -20.21 11.81
C LYS A 113 12.09 -19.74 13.19
N ALA A 114 11.24 -19.88 14.20
CA ALA A 114 11.68 -19.73 15.58
C ALA A 114 12.61 -20.91 15.89
N THR A 115 13.82 -20.66 16.39
CA THR A 115 14.69 -21.71 16.90
C THR A 115 14.34 -22.01 18.37
N GLU A 116 14.70 -23.20 18.85
CA GLU A 116 14.49 -23.57 20.25
C GLU A 116 15.19 -22.59 21.22
N ASP A 117 16.37 -22.08 20.84
CA ASP A 117 17.08 -21.00 21.55
C ASP A 117 16.26 -19.70 21.67
N ASP A 118 15.50 -19.33 20.64
CA ASP A 118 14.68 -18.11 20.67
C ASP A 118 13.54 -18.24 21.71
N VAL A 119 13.01 -19.46 21.91
CA VAL A 119 11.99 -19.77 22.93
C VAL A 119 12.61 -19.75 24.33
N GLU A 120 13.83 -20.26 24.48
CA GLU A 120 14.55 -20.25 25.76
C GLU A 120 14.95 -18.83 26.19
N ILE A 121 15.40 -17.99 25.25
CA ILE A 121 15.67 -16.56 25.50
C ILE A 121 14.40 -15.86 25.95
N LEU A 122 13.25 -16.17 25.34
CA LEU A 122 11.96 -15.62 25.75
C LEU A 122 11.59 -15.98 27.17
N ASN A 123 11.71 -17.25 27.52
CA ASN A 123 11.45 -17.72 28.88
C ASN A 123 12.39 -17.01 29.86
N LYS A 124 13.70 -16.92 29.58
CA LYS A 124 14.66 -16.18 30.42
C LYS A 124 14.31 -14.70 30.62
N VAL A 125 13.75 -14.04 29.60
CA VAL A 125 13.36 -12.63 29.68
C VAL A 125 12.02 -12.44 30.37
N THR A 126 11.01 -13.27 30.08
CA THR A 126 9.68 -13.18 30.71
C THR A 126 9.71 -13.57 32.18
N PHE A 127 10.51 -14.57 32.60
CA PHE A 127 10.69 -14.89 34.02
C PHE A 127 11.47 -13.83 34.80
N LYS A 128 12.28 -12.98 34.13
CA LYS A 128 12.93 -11.82 34.77
C LYS A 128 12.01 -10.61 34.94
N ILE A 129 10.86 -10.59 34.26
CA ILE A 129 9.81 -9.57 34.43
C ILE A 129 8.71 -10.19 35.29
N HIS A 130 9.04 -10.56 36.52
CA HIS A 130 8.05 -10.71 37.58
C HIS A 130 7.93 -9.36 38.29
N VAL A 131 6.68 -8.87 38.37
CA VAL A 131 6.26 -7.70 39.16
C VAL A 131 6.32 -8.05 40.63
#